data_AF-A0A150U1D8-F1
#
_entry.id   AF-A0A150U1D8-F1
#
_cell.length_a   1.000
_cell.length_b   1.000
_cell.length_c   1.000
_cell.angle_alpha   90.00
_cell.angle_beta   90.00
_cell.angle_gamma   90.00
#
_symmetry.space_group_name_H-M   'P 1'
#
loop_
_entity.id
_entity.type
_entity.pdbx_description
1 polymer ?
#
loop_
_entity_poly.entity_id
_entity_poly.type
_entity_poly.pdbx_seq_one_letter_code
_entity_poly.pdbx_strand_id
1 'polypeptide(L)'
;MYDPVGNIVEIGDSAQQKVFFNNDVVSPSAQYVYDAVYRLIEATGREHAGGLSDAPRDQNDVPIQSLPHPNDPQALRNYTEQYVYDAVGNLDRMVHQAGTGSWTRWYAYETATNRLTSTTGDPEQWATC
;
A
#
# COMPACT_ATOMS: atom_id res chain seq x y z
N MET A 1 -6.68 -13.30 -12.34
CA MET A 1 -6.55 -14.73 -11.97
C MET A 1 -7.13 -14.93 -10.60
N TYR A 2 -7.67 -16.12 -10.33
CA TYR A 2 -8.31 -16.43 -9.05
C TYR A 2 -7.70 -17.70 -8.46
N ASP A 3 -7.69 -17.81 -7.14
CA ASP A 3 -7.45 -19.08 -6.45
C ASP A 3 -8.70 -20.00 -6.51
N PRO A 4 -8.63 -21.27 -6.04
CA PRO A 4 -9.76 -22.19 -6.10
C PRO A 4 -11.01 -21.76 -5.31
N VAL A 5 -10.88 -20.86 -4.34
CA VAL A 5 -12.01 -20.37 -3.53
C VAL A 5 -12.55 -19.02 -4.04
N GLY A 6 -11.87 -18.41 -5.01
CA GLY A 6 -12.32 -17.21 -5.70
C GLY A 6 -11.64 -15.91 -5.26
N ASN A 7 -10.54 -15.94 -4.50
CA ASN A 7 -9.77 -14.73 -4.21
C ASN A 7 -8.98 -14.29 -5.44
N ILE A 8 -8.88 -12.98 -5.69
CA ILE A 8 -8.12 -12.43 -6.82
C ILE A 8 -6.63 -12.53 -6.50
N VAL A 9 -5.88 -13.38 -7.18
CA VAL A 9 -4.42 -13.52 -6.95
C VAL A 9 -3.57 -12.69 -7.90
N GLU A 10 -4.13 -12.28 -9.04
CA GLU A 10 -3.45 -11.40 -9.99
C GLU A 10 -4.46 -10.61 -10.83
N ILE A 11 -4.16 -9.34 -11.09
CA ILE A 11 -4.81 -8.52 -12.10
C ILE A 11 -3.73 -8.11 -13.10
N GLY A 12 -3.99 -8.29 -14.39
CA GLY A 12 -3.12 -7.82 -15.47
C GLY A 12 -3.90 -6.96 -16.44
N ASP A 13 -3.31 -5.83 -16.85
CA ASP A 13 -3.86 -4.94 -17.87
C ASP A 13 -3.01 -5.01 -19.15
N SER A 14 -3.50 -5.75 -20.15
CA SER A 14 -2.82 -5.90 -21.43
C SER A 14 -2.95 -4.68 -22.35
N ALA A 15 -3.80 -3.71 -22.03
CA ALA A 15 -3.89 -2.46 -22.79
C ALA A 15 -2.76 -1.50 -22.42
N GLN A 16 -2.18 -1.64 -21.23
CA GLN A 16 -1.08 -0.80 -20.77
C GLN A 16 0.28 -1.45 -21.08
N GLN A 17 1.29 -0.62 -21.34
CA GLN A 17 2.63 -1.09 -21.65
C GLN A 17 3.44 -1.37 -20.37
N LYS A 18 4.43 -2.25 -20.50
CA LYS A 18 5.55 -2.32 -19.55
C LYS A 18 6.43 -1.10 -19.75
N VAL A 19 6.90 -0.53 -18.65
CA VAL A 19 7.80 0.63 -18.68
C VAL A 19 9.06 0.34 -17.87
N PHE A 20 10.08 1.15 -18.06
CA PHE A 20 11.36 1.03 -17.35
C PHE A 20 11.59 2.30 -16.55
N PHE A 21 11.86 2.15 -15.25
CA PHE A 21 12.14 3.26 -14.36
C PHE A 21 13.22 2.85 -13.37
N ASN A 22 14.22 3.70 -13.18
CA ASN A 22 15.32 3.46 -12.24
C ASN A 22 15.98 2.06 -12.39
N ASN A 23 16.22 1.64 -13.64
CA ASN A 23 16.73 0.31 -14.01
C ASN A 23 15.87 -0.89 -13.55
N ASP A 24 14.58 -0.66 -13.25
CA ASP A 24 13.62 -1.70 -12.91
C ASP A 24 12.51 -1.81 -13.99
N VAL A 25 11.97 -3.01 -14.15
CA VAL A 25 10.88 -3.30 -15.08
C VAL A 25 9.55 -3.20 -14.36
N VAL A 26 8.67 -2.32 -14.84
CA VAL A 26 7.38 -2.06 -14.22
C VAL A 26 6.27 -2.61 -15.11
N SER A 27 5.72 -3.76 -14.73
CA SER A 27 4.64 -4.40 -15.46
C SER A 27 3.26 -3.86 -15.09
N PRO A 28 2.29 -3.85 -16.02
CA PRO A 28 0.90 -3.49 -15.75
C PRO A 28 0.16 -4.63 -15.04
N SER A 29 0.74 -5.16 -13.96
CA SER A 29 0.19 -6.29 -13.20
C SER A 29 0.26 -6.02 -11.71
N ALA A 30 -0.72 -6.52 -10.99
CA ALA A 30 -0.77 -6.50 -9.53
C ALA A 30 -1.01 -7.93 -9.03
N GLN A 31 -0.27 -8.34 -8.01
CA GLN A 31 -0.43 -9.66 -7.38
C GLN A 31 -0.87 -9.51 -5.94
N TYR A 32 -1.59 -10.51 -5.44
CA TYR A 32 -2.18 -10.48 -4.10
C TYR A 32 -1.97 -11.83 -3.41
N VAL A 33 -1.55 -11.76 -2.15
CA VAL A 33 -1.34 -12.93 -1.30
C VAL A 33 -2.27 -12.83 -0.11
N TYR A 34 -2.91 -13.95 0.24
CA TYR A 34 -3.87 -14.04 1.32
C TYR A 34 -3.40 -15.00 2.40
N ASP A 35 -3.82 -14.77 3.65
CA ASP A 35 -3.69 -15.75 4.72
C ASP A 35 -4.77 -16.84 4.64
N ALA A 36 -4.71 -17.80 5.57
CA ALA A 36 -5.63 -18.95 5.62
C ALA A 36 -7.10 -18.59 5.87
N VAL A 37 -7.39 -17.36 6.33
CA VAL A 37 -8.75 -16.85 6.51
C VAL A 37 -9.11 -15.79 5.47
N TYR A 38 -8.36 -15.74 4.37
CA TYR A 38 -8.58 -14.91 3.20
C TYR A 38 -8.43 -13.40 3.44
N ARG A 39 -7.63 -13.01 4.42
CA ARG A 39 -7.21 -11.60 4.57
C ARG A 39 -6.01 -11.34 3.67
N LEU A 40 -6.00 -10.21 2.97
CA LEU A 40 -4.90 -9.77 2.13
C LEU A 40 -3.68 -9.47 3.01
N ILE A 41 -2.57 -10.18 2.83
CA ILE A 41 -1.33 -9.98 3.61
C ILE A 41 -0.21 -9.33 2.80
N GLU A 42 -0.27 -9.43 1.47
CA GLU A 42 0.67 -8.77 0.57
C GLU A 42 -0.02 -8.35 -0.73
N ALA A 43 0.29 -7.16 -1.23
CA ALA A 43 -0.09 -6.70 -2.55
C ALA A 43 1.13 -6.11 -3.27
N THR A 44 1.28 -6.40 -4.56
CA THR A 44 2.27 -5.75 -5.42
C THR A 44 1.56 -4.96 -6.50
N GLY A 45 2.23 -3.96 -7.04
CA GLY A 45 1.70 -3.19 -8.14
C GLY A 45 2.67 -2.12 -8.59
N ARG A 46 2.12 -1.11 -9.26
CA ARG A 46 2.87 0.06 -9.71
C ARG A 46 2.17 1.35 -9.34
N GLU A 47 2.96 2.37 -9.14
CA GLU A 47 2.51 3.70 -8.78
C GLU A 47 3.40 4.76 -9.42
N HIS A 48 2.93 6.00 -9.47
CA HIS A 48 3.80 7.11 -9.83
C HIS A 48 4.79 7.37 -8.69
N ALA A 49 6.08 7.48 -9.03
CA ALA A 49 7.12 7.85 -8.10
C ALA A 49 6.97 9.33 -7.69
N GLY A 50 7.09 9.62 -6.40
CA GLY A 50 6.96 10.97 -5.86
C GLY A 50 5.53 11.43 -5.62
N GLY A 51 5.40 12.58 -4.97
CA GLY A 51 4.11 13.24 -4.75
C GLY A 51 3.22 12.48 -3.77
N LEU A 52 2.05 12.01 -4.25
CA LEU A 52 0.97 11.48 -3.41
C LEU A 52 1.27 10.08 -2.85
N SER A 53 2.21 9.36 -3.48
CA SER A 53 2.55 7.97 -3.15
C SER A 53 3.58 7.84 -2.02
N ASP A 54 4.39 8.88 -1.81
CA ASP A 54 5.56 8.86 -0.91
C ASP A 54 5.20 9.09 0.56
N ALA A 55 3.93 9.23 0.89
CA ALA A 55 3.47 9.48 2.25
C ALA A 55 2.18 8.71 2.56
N PRO A 56 2.00 8.24 3.82
CA PRO A 56 0.73 7.68 4.24
C PRO A 56 -0.33 8.79 4.29
N ARG A 57 -1.49 8.55 3.70
CA ARG A 57 -2.67 9.41 3.87
C ARG A 57 -3.20 9.33 5.30
N ASP A 58 -3.59 10.47 5.85
CA ASP A 58 -4.27 10.57 7.14
C ASP A 58 -5.72 11.07 6.95
N GLN A 59 -6.38 11.43 8.05
CA GLN A 59 -7.75 11.98 8.04
C GLN A 59 -7.89 13.33 7.34
N ASN A 60 -6.79 14.05 7.14
CA ASN A 60 -6.78 15.37 6.49
C ASN A 60 -6.55 15.24 4.96
N ASP A 61 -6.31 14.01 4.49
CA ASP A 61 -5.90 13.69 3.13
C ASP A 61 -4.60 14.42 2.73
N VAL A 62 -4.08 14.08 1.55
CA VAL A 62 -2.91 14.75 0.99
C VAL A 62 -3.32 16.08 0.35
N PRO A 63 -2.55 17.18 0.54
CA PRO A 63 -2.84 18.43 -0.13
C PRO A 63 -2.94 18.25 -1.65
N ILE A 64 -3.86 18.98 -2.29
CA ILE A 64 -3.93 19.02 -3.76
C ILE A 64 -2.60 19.58 -4.25
N GLN A 65 -1.77 18.69 -4.80
CA GLN A 65 -0.50 19.04 -5.41
C GLN A 65 -0.64 18.87 -6.93
N SER A 66 -0.10 19.84 -7.67
CA SER A 66 0.17 19.64 -9.08
C SER A 66 1.10 18.44 -9.19
N LEU A 67 0.62 17.36 -9.79
CA LEU A 67 1.47 16.22 -10.09
C LEU A 67 2.68 16.76 -10.88
N PRO A 68 3.91 16.48 -10.43
CA PRO A 68 5.10 17.14 -10.97
C PRO A 68 5.30 16.89 -12.47
N HIS A 69 4.60 15.90 -13.03
CA HIS A 69 4.45 15.71 -14.47
C HIS A 69 3.03 15.21 -14.80
N PRO A 70 2.42 15.63 -15.92
CA PRO A 70 1.15 15.11 -16.39
C PRO A 70 1.30 13.62 -16.71
N ASN A 71 0.86 12.74 -15.80
CA ASN A 71 0.69 11.31 -16.06
C ASN A 71 1.87 10.67 -16.81
N ASP A 72 3.13 11.06 -16.51
CA ASP A 72 4.29 10.54 -17.26
C ASP A 72 4.33 9.03 -17.06
N PRO A 73 4.02 8.24 -18.11
CA PRO A 73 3.96 6.80 -17.97
C PRO A 73 5.36 6.21 -17.73
N GLN A 74 6.43 6.98 -17.91
CA GLN A 74 7.80 6.58 -17.62
C GLN A 74 8.22 6.82 -16.16
N ALA A 75 7.43 7.52 -15.36
CA ALA A 75 7.70 7.75 -13.93
C ALA A 75 6.93 6.78 -13.01
N LEU A 76 6.66 5.57 -13.48
CA LEU A 76 6.04 4.51 -12.68
C LEU A 76 7.13 3.68 -12.01
N ARG A 77 6.94 3.34 -10.73
CA ARG A 77 7.79 2.40 -9.98
C ARG A 77 6.94 1.24 -9.46
N ASN A 78 7.59 0.11 -9.18
CA ASN A 78 6.95 -0.99 -8.47
C ASN A 78 6.80 -0.66 -6.98
N TYR A 79 5.75 -1.17 -6.35
CA TYR A 79 5.61 -1.18 -4.90
C TYR A 79 5.25 -2.58 -4.39
N THR A 80 5.53 -2.83 -3.12
CA THR A 80 5.03 -3.96 -2.35
C THR A 80 4.42 -3.44 -1.05
N GLU A 81 3.18 -3.82 -0.78
CA GLU A 81 2.46 -3.50 0.43
C GLU A 81 2.26 -4.75 1.26
N GLN A 82 2.58 -4.68 2.56
CA GLN A 82 2.33 -5.74 3.51
C GLN A 82 1.31 -5.30 4.54
N TYR A 83 0.37 -6.17 4.85
CA TYR A 83 -0.75 -5.91 5.74
C TYR A 83 -0.66 -6.85 6.94
N VAL A 84 -0.42 -6.28 8.12
CA VAL A 84 -0.24 -7.03 9.36
C VAL A 84 -1.49 -6.91 10.19
N TYR A 85 -2.08 -8.04 10.58
CA TYR A 85 -3.28 -8.07 11.40
C TYR A 85 -2.99 -8.56 12.82
N ASP A 86 -3.74 -8.05 13.78
CA ASP A 86 -3.78 -8.60 15.13
C ASP A 86 -4.55 -9.94 15.19
N ALA A 87 -4.61 -10.53 16.39
CA ALA A 87 -5.25 -11.82 16.63
C ALA A 87 -6.78 -11.81 16.43
N VAL A 88 -7.42 -10.64 16.46
CA VAL A 88 -8.87 -10.49 16.35
C VAL A 88 -9.32 -9.91 15.00
N GLY A 89 -8.37 -9.61 14.11
CA GLY A 89 -8.63 -9.21 12.73
C GLY A 89 -8.52 -7.72 12.44
N ASN A 90 -8.08 -6.91 13.41
CA ASN A 90 -7.77 -5.51 13.15
C ASN A 90 -6.44 -5.40 12.39
N LEU A 91 -6.31 -4.38 11.53
CA LEU A 91 -5.06 -4.12 10.81
C LEU A 91 -4.12 -3.36 11.75
N ASP A 92 -3.04 -3.98 12.21
CA ASP A 92 -2.04 -3.39 13.13
C ASP A 92 -1.15 -2.38 12.39
N ARG A 93 -0.62 -2.78 11.23
CA ARG A 93 0.16 -1.89 10.36
C ARG A 93 0.07 -2.27 8.88
N MET A 94 0.29 -1.27 8.06
CA MET A 94 0.47 -1.38 6.62
C MET A 94 1.88 -0.87 6.26
N VAL A 95 2.71 -1.72 5.68
CA VAL A 95 4.08 -1.38 5.28
C VAL A 95 4.10 -1.22 3.77
N HIS A 96 4.39 -0.02 3.28
CA HIS A 96 4.50 0.28 1.85
C HIS A 96 5.97 0.42 1.46
N GLN A 97 6.44 -0.43 0.56
CA GLN A 97 7.82 -0.51 0.11
C GLN A 97 7.91 -0.17 -1.38
N ALA A 98 8.56 0.94 -1.70
CA ALA A 98 8.74 1.40 -3.08
C ALA A 98 10.11 2.06 -3.32
N GLY A 99 11.11 1.68 -2.50
CA GLY A 99 12.42 2.33 -2.46
C GLY A 99 12.34 3.71 -1.79
N THR A 100 12.82 4.76 -2.46
CA THR A 100 12.56 6.15 -2.03
C THR A 100 11.05 6.36 -1.97
N GLY A 101 10.50 6.87 -0.86
CA GLY A 101 9.05 7.02 -0.67
C GLY A 101 8.38 5.84 0.07
N SER A 102 9.16 4.89 0.58
CA SER A 102 8.62 3.84 1.47
C SER A 102 8.14 4.44 2.80
N TRP A 103 7.05 3.91 3.34
CA TRP A 103 6.46 4.36 4.60
C TRP A 103 5.76 3.21 5.32
N THR A 104 5.45 3.39 6.60
CA THR A 104 4.59 2.47 7.36
C THR A 104 3.48 3.24 8.01
N ARG A 105 2.26 2.76 7.87
CA ARG A 105 1.10 3.28 8.60
C ARG A 105 0.76 2.34 9.75
N TRP A 106 0.66 2.90 10.93
CA TRP A 106 0.22 2.23 12.15
C TRP A 106 -1.23 2.57 12.46
N TYR A 107 -1.95 1.63 13.06
CA TYR A 107 -3.35 1.77 13.43
C TYR A 107 -3.49 1.51 14.93
N ALA A 108 -3.96 2.52 15.67
CA ALA A 108 -4.18 2.40 17.10
C ALA A 108 -5.64 2.08 17.38
N TYR A 109 -5.89 1.08 18.22
CA TYR A 109 -7.22 0.67 18.64
C TYR A 109 -7.40 0.89 20.14
N GLU A 110 -8.66 1.12 20.54
CA GLU A 110 -9.04 1.11 21.94
C GLU A 110 -8.77 -0.28 22.56
N THR A 111 -8.25 -0.34 23.79
CA THR A 111 -7.81 -1.62 24.38
C THR A 111 -8.95 -2.62 24.62
N ALA A 112 -10.18 -2.13 24.81
CA ALA A 112 -11.34 -2.95 25.14
C ALA A 112 -12.26 -3.22 23.94
N THR A 113 -12.05 -2.57 22.80
CA THR A 113 -12.96 -2.63 21.65
C THR A 113 -12.20 -2.58 20.32
N ASN A 114 -12.83 -2.96 19.21
CA ASN A 114 -12.23 -2.84 17.87
C ASN A 114 -12.34 -1.42 17.30
N ARG A 115 -12.50 -0.40 18.15
CA ARG A 115 -12.61 0.99 17.72
C ARG A 115 -11.23 1.55 17.39
N LEU A 116 -11.01 1.87 16.12
CA LEU A 116 -9.85 2.62 15.65
C LEU A 116 -9.87 4.04 16.26
N THR A 117 -8.78 4.46 16.87
CA THR A 117 -8.64 5.78 17.51
C THR A 117 -7.72 6.71 16.72
N SER A 118 -6.68 6.17 16.07
CA SER A 118 -5.79 6.96 15.23
C SER A 118 -5.07 6.12 14.18
N THR A 119 -4.52 6.80 13.17
CA THR A 119 -3.54 6.24 12.25
C THR A 119 -2.37 7.18 12.11
N THR A 120 -1.14 6.67 12.07
CA THR A 120 0.06 7.52 11.98
C THR A 120 1.13 6.90 11.07
N GLY A 121 1.93 7.77 10.43
CA GLY A 121 3.14 7.37 9.72
C GLY A 121 4.35 7.15 10.63
N ASP A 122 4.24 7.51 11.91
CA ASP A 122 5.33 7.53 12.88
C ASP A 122 5.11 6.47 13.96
N PRO A 123 6.00 5.47 14.09
CA PRO A 123 5.91 4.46 15.14
C PRO A 123 6.13 5.00 16.56
N GLU A 124 6.51 6.25 16.80
CA GLU A 124 6.80 6.76 18.16
C GLU A 124 5.68 7.62 18.76
N GLN A 125 4.63 7.95 17.99
CA GLN A 125 3.53 8.82 18.44
C GLN A 125 2.60 8.23 19.52
N TRP A 126 2.86 7.02 20.01
CA TRP A 126 2.08 6.37 21.08
C TRP A 126 2.78 6.33 22.44
N ALA A 127 4.03 6.81 22.57
CA ALA A 127 4.82 6.69 23.79
C ALA A 127 4.42 7.66 24.95
N THR A 128 3.30 8.37 24.83
CA THR A 128 2.79 9.27 25.88
C THR A 128 1.28 9.11 26.06
N CYS A 129 0.87 8.08 26.79
CA CYS A 129 -0.37 8.04 27.57
C CYS A 129 -0.08 7.37 28.91
#